data_AF-E9ICE0-F1
#
_entry.id   AF-E9ICE0-F1
#
_cell.length_a   1.000
_cell.length_b   1.000
_cell.length_c   1.000
_cell.angle_alpha   90.00
_cell.angle_beta   90.00
_cell.angle_gamma   90.00
#
_symmetry.space_group_name_H-M   'P 1'
#
loop_
_entity.id
_entity.type
_entity.pdbx_description
1 polymer ?
#
loop_
_entity_poly.entity_id
_entity_poly.type
_entity_poly.pdbx_seq_one_letter_code
_entity_poly.pdbx_strand_id
1 'polypeptide(L)'
;MYAVISDNVLSMIAMGKSVDLWYIICNSRSANLSAKSLVDKSFTPKVNVLFKKFKNPNLKVELINMGGSKIVLACKTLVIVTHLDVLKNLDIMRMVVQEKQIKFNNESDALLQSLEFKTIIQDYILIFDLVCELLTTKPICFAANFLHPVYQGQRLSHDQHEWAINFIKEHLNKISLKKLKTFWVKTRFIKKLFSKNIKDPHVFWSISKNHVPHLSKLAIKLFDILVSTVELEYLFLYWGYLHSVIRNRLTAKRFKALVDIYCCAFWLNLRSWPKKH
;
A
#
# COMPACT_ATOMS: atom_id res chain seq x y z
N MET A 1 -20.42 5.45 -1.72
CA MET A 1 -19.48 4.31 -1.62
C MET A 1 -19.45 3.64 -2.99
N TYR A 2 -18.28 3.41 -3.58
CA TYR A 2 -18.15 2.89 -4.95
C TYR A 2 -17.56 1.48 -5.03
N ALA A 3 -16.82 1.10 -3.99
CA ALA A 3 -16.23 -0.22 -3.86
C ALA A 3 -16.20 -0.65 -2.39
N VAL A 4 -16.15 -1.96 -2.16
CA VAL A 4 -15.81 -2.59 -0.90
C VAL A 4 -14.44 -3.24 -1.07
N ILE A 5 -13.52 -2.92 -0.16
CA ILE A 5 -12.20 -3.57 -0.09
C ILE A 5 -12.15 -4.42 1.16
N SER A 6 -11.85 -5.70 1.02
CA SER A 6 -11.71 -6.59 2.18
C SER A 6 -10.79 -7.77 1.91
N ASP A 7 -10.54 -8.54 2.96
CA ASP A 7 -9.86 -9.83 2.87
C ASP A 7 -10.63 -10.78 1.93
N ASN A 8 -9.97 -11.85 1.47
CA ASN A 8 -10.59 -12.90 0.64
C ASN A 8 -11.54 -13.79 1.48
N VAL A 9 -12.54 -13.19 2.13
CA VAL A 9 -13.53 -13.87 2.97
C VAL A 9 -14.84 -13.96 2.21
N LEU A 10 -15.35 -15.18 2.04
CA LEU A 10 -16.54 -15.48 1.22
C LEU A 10 -17.77 -14.67 1.64
N SER A 11 -17.99 -14.45 2.93
CA SER A 11 -19.12 -13.64 3.42
C SER A 11 -19.04 -12.18 2.99
N MET A 12 -17.84 -11.60 2.93
CA MET A 12 -17.64 -10.22 2.47
C MET A 12 -17.77 -10.11 0.95
N ILE A 13 -17.32 -11.13 0.20
CA ILE A 13 -17.54 -11.25 -1.25
C ILE A 13 -19.04 -11.31 -1.55
N ALA A 14 -19.76 -12.18 -0.84
CA ALA A 14 -21.21 -12.35 -1.00
C ALA A 14 -21.95 -11.04 -0.70
N MET A 15 -21.55 -10.33 0.36
CA MET A 15 -22.09 -9.02 0.70
C MET A 15 -21.80 -7.98 -0.39
N GLY A 16 -20.56 -7.91 -0.92
CA GLY A 16 -20.24 -6.98 -2.01
C GLY A 16 -21.10 -7.20 -3.25
N LYS A 17 -21.34 -8.47 -3.61
CA LYS A 17 -22.21 -8.86 -4.72
C LYS A 17 -23.68 -8.49 -4.48
N SER A 18 -24.14 -8.46 -3.23
CA SER A 18 -25.54 -8.14 -2.92
C SER A 18 -25.87 -6.63 -2.93
N VAL A 19 -24.87 -5.75 -2.99
CA VAL A 19 -25.07 -4.29 -2.93
C VAL A 19 -24.65 -3.52 -4.19
N ASP A 20 -24.46 -4.20 -5.33
CA ASP A 20 -24.01 -3.60 -6.61
C ASP A 20 -22.80 -2.64 -6.44
N LEU A 21 -21.85 -3.06 -5.61
CA LEU A 21 -20.59 -2.35 -5.40
C LEU A 21 -19.44 -3.15 -5.99
N TRP A 22 -18.42 -2.46 -6.49
CA TRP A 22 -17.19 -3.14 -6.90
C TRP A 22 -16.55 -3.81 -5.68
N TYR A 23 -16.27 -5.10 -5.79
CA TYR A 23 -15.58 -5.82 -4.74
C TYR A 23 -14.11 -6.01 -5.10
N ILE A 24 -13.22 -5.54 -4.22
CA ILE A 24 -11.78 -5.63 -4.39
C ILE A 24 -11.20 -6.37 -3.19
N ILE A 25 -10.27 -7.29 -3.47
CA ILE A 25 -9.55 -7.97 -2.41
C ILE A 25 -8.39 -7.06 -2.01
N CYS A 26 -8.19 -6.85 -0.71
CA CYS A 26 -7.05 -6.08 -0.20
C CYS A 26 -5.73 -6.71 -0.67
N ASN A 27 -4.98 -5.97 -1.50
CA ASN A 27 -3.76 -6.48 -2.12
C ASN A 27 -2.70 -6.75 -1.06
N SER A 28 -2.51 -5.85 -0.09
CA SER A 28 -1.50 -6.05 0.96
C SER A 28 -1.81 -7.25 1.85
N ARG A 29 -3.09 -7.52 2.11
CA ARG A 29 -3.48 -8.70 2.89
C ARG A 29 -3.18 -9.98 2.14
N SER A 30 -3.64 -10.07 0.89
CA SER A 30 -3.39 -11.23 0.04
C SER A 30 -1.90 -11.45 -0.16
N ALA A 31 -1.15 -10.36 -0.37
CA ALA A 31 0.30 -10.42 -0.54
C ALA A 31 0.96 -10.98 0.72
N ASN A 32 0.55 -10.48 1.88
CA ASN A 32 1.07 -10.96 3.16
C ASN A 32 0.69 -12.44 3.44
N LEU A 33 -0.49 -12.90 3.04
CA LEU A 33 -0.88 -14.31 3.16
C LEU A 33 -0.07 -15.22 2.23
N SER A 34 0.08 -14.83 0.96
CA SER A 34 0.91 -15.56 -0.01
C SER A 34 2.38 -15.57 0.41
N ALA A 35 2.92 -14.42 0.85
CA ALA A 35 4.26 -14.29 1.40
C ALA A 35 4.51 -15.29 2.53
N LYS A 36 3.57 -15.40 3.48
CA LYS A 36 3.67 -16.34 4.60
C LYS A 36 3.70 -17.81 4.19
N SER A 37 3.06 -18.18 3.08
CA SER A 37 3.13 -19.55 2.57
C SER A 37 4.43 -19.84 1.82
N LEU A 38 5.08 -18.80 1.28
CA LEU A 38 6.29 -18.93 0.45
C LEU A 38 7.59 -18.79 1.25
N VAL A 39 7.53 -18.14 2.41
CA VAL A 39 8.68 -17.89 3.28
C VAL A 39 8.78 -18.94 4.38
N ASP A 40 10.02 -19.29 4.77
CA ASP A 40 10.26 -20.18 5.90
C ASP A 40 9.65 -19.60 7.19
N LYS A 41 8.78 -20.38 7.82
CA LYS A 41 8.12 -20.06 9.08
C LYS A 41 9.12 -19.81 10.21
N SER A 42 10.32 -20.40 10.14
CA SER A 42 11.38 -20.22 11.13
C SER A 42 12.10 -18.87 11.00
N PHE A 43 12.02 -18.22 9.83
CA PHE A 43 12.79 -17.02 9.54
C PHE A 43 12.24 -15.75 10.21
N THR A 44 10.91 -15.56 10.18
CA THR A 44 10.27 -14.40 10.81
C THR A 44 10.55 -14.30 12.33
N PRO A 45 10.54 -15.40 13.11
CA PRO A 45 11.03 -15.40 14.49
C PRO A 45 12.46 -14.86 14.64
N LYS A 46 13.40 -15.27 13.78
CA LYS A 46 14.81 -14.80 13.82
C LYS A 46 14.90 -13.29 13.61
N VAL A 47 14.18 -12.77 12.62
CA VAL A 47 14.05 -11.32 12.36
C VAL A 47 13.53 -10.59 13.61
N ASN A 48 12.48 -11.13 14.23
CA ASN A 48 11.89 -10.54 15.44
C ASN A 48 12.83 -10.58 16.65
N VAL A 49 13.65 -11.61 16.80
CA VAL A 49 14.68 -11.67 17.85
C VAL A 49 15.66 -10.51 17.70
N LEU A 50 16.18 -10.29 16.49
CA LEU A 50 17.09 -9.17 16.20
C LEU A 50 16.42 -7.82 16.46
N PHE A 51 15.23 -7.60 15.89
CA PHE A 51 14.50 -6.33 16.04
C PHE A 51 14.09 -6.00 17.48
N LYS A 52 13.83 -7.01 18.31
CA LYS A 52 13.56 -6.80 19.74
C LYS A 52 14.75 -6.15 20.45
N LYS A 53 15.99 -6.44 20.06
CA LYS A 53 17.19 -5.84 20.66
C LYS A 53 17.25 -4.34 20.39
N PHE A 54 16.98 -3.93 19.15
CA PHE A 54 16.95 -2.52 18.75
C PHE A 54 15.69 -1.76 19.16
N LYS A 55 14.72 -2.42 19.82
CA LYS A 55 13.54 -1.75 20.38
C LYS A 55 13.85 -1.00 21.69
N ASN A 56 15.03 -1.19 22.27
CA ASN A 56 15.52 -0.39 23.39
C ASN A 56 15.48 1.11 23.01
N PRO A 57 14.92 2.00 23.87
CA PRO A 57 14.83 3.43 23.57
C PRO A 57 16.13 4.06 23.09
N ASN A 58 17.26 3.72 23.70
CA ASN A 58 18.55 4.30 23.36
C ASN A 58 18.97 3.89 21.94
N LEU A 59 18.93 2.59 21.64
CA LEU A 59 19.31 2.07 20.33
C LEU A 59 18.39 2.53 19.22
N LYS A 60 17.11 2.69 19.53
CA LYS A 60 16.13 3.19 18.59
C LYS A 60 16.38 4.65 18.22
N VAL A 61 16.72 5.49 19.19
CA VAL A 61 17.07 6.89 18.93
C VAL A 61 18.34 6.97 18.09
N GLU A 62 19.36 6.20 18.43
CA GLU A 62 20.62 6.16 17.67
C GLU A 62 20.41 5.67 16.24
N LEU A 63 19.64 4.60 16.05
CA LEU A 63 19.29 4.10 14.72
C LEU A 63 18.62 5.18 13.86
N ILE A 64 17.68 5.94 14.43
CA ILE A 64 16.99 7.02 13.72
C ILE A 64 17.93 8.20 13.44
N ASN A 65 18.80 8.55 14.40
CA ASN A 65 19.78 9.62 14.24
C ASN A 65 20.77 9.34 13.12
N MET A 66 21.11 8.06 12.89
CA MET A 66 21.97 7.60 11.80
C MET A 66 21.23 7.42 10.46
N GLY A 67 19.99 7.90 10.34
CA GLY A 67 19.21 7.84 9.11
C GLY A 67 18.40 6.55 8.91
N GLY A 68 18.33 5.69 9.92
CA GLY A 68 17.48 4.51 9.93
C GLY A 68 16.00 4.84 10.13
N SER A 69 15.15 3.84 9.95
CA SER A 69 13.71 3.93 10.14
C SER A 69 13.27 3.31 11.47
N LYS A 70 12.06 3.67 11.90
CA LYS A 70 11.44 3.09 13.09
C LYS A 70 11.15 1.60 12.84
N ILE A 71 11.75 0.76 13.67
CA ILE A 71 11.54 -0.69 13.64
C ILE A 71 10.10 -1.04 14.01
N VAL A 72 9.46 -1.85 13.16
CA VAL A 72 8.18 -2.51 13.43
C VAL A 72 8.43 -4.02 13.49
N LEU A 73 7.96 -4.67 14.56
CA LEU A 73 8.08 -6.13 14.67
C LEU A 73 7.10 -6.82 13.72
N ALA A 74 7.53 -7.94 13.13
CA ALA A 74 6.65 -8.76 12.34
C ALA A 74 5.55 -9.33 13.22
N CYS A 75 4.31 -8.96 12.90
CA CYS A 75 3.12 -9.63 13.38
C CYS A 75 2.52 -10.44 12.23
N LYS A 76 1.45 -11.21 12.52
CA LYS A 76 0.75 -12.01 11.51
C LYS A 76 0.28 -11.18 10.30
N THR A 77 0.21 -9.86 10.35
CA THR A 77 -0.33 -9.04 9.26
C THR A 77 0.73 -8.22 8.50
N LEU A 78 1.99 -8.20 8.96
CA LEU A 78 3.02 -7.25 8.49
C LEU A 78 4.38 -7.92 8.13
N VAL A 79 4.36 -9.14 7.60
CA VAL A 79 5.58 -9.90 7.29
C VAL A 79 6.42 -9.16 6.25
N ILE A 80 5.83 -8.78 5.12
CA ILE A 80 6.53 -8.10 4.01
C ILE A 80 7.19 -6.80 4.49
N VAL A 81 6.43 -5.94 5.17
CA VAL A 81 6.92 -4.64 5.65
C VAL A 81 8.10 -4.81 6.59
N THR A 82 8.03 -5.80 7.49
CA THR A 82 9.12 -6.05 8.43
C THR A 82 10.40 -6.46 7.71
N HIS A 83 10.34 -7.32 6.68
CA HIS A 83 11.53 -7.76 5.95
C HIS A 83 12.18 -6.59 5.18
N LEU A 84 11.37 -5.72 4.58
CA LEU A 84 11.85 -4.49 3.94
C LEU A 84 12.52 -3.55 4.95
N ASP A 85 11.91 -3.38 6.14
CA ASP A 85 12.48 -2.56 7.20
C ASP A 85 13.78 -3.15 7.75
N VAL A 86 13.92 -4.49 7.81
CA VAL A 86 15.20 -5.12 8.19
C VAL A 86 16.25 -4.75 7.17
N LEU A 87 16.01 -4.99 5.89
CA LEU A 87 17.01 -4.76 4.86
C LEU A 87 17.50 -3.30 4.84
N LYS A 88 16.57 -2.34 4.96
CA LYS A 88 16.89 -0.90 5.02
C LYS A 88 17.74 -0.52 6.22
N ASN A 89 17.46 -1.14 7.37
CA ASN A 89 18.13 -0.79 8.62
C ASN A 89 19.37 -1.64 8.90
N LEU A 90 19.57 -2.78 8.22
CA LEU A 90 20.57 -3.77 8.61
C LEU A 90 21.99 -3.21 8.65
N ASP A 91 22.37 -2.45 7.63
CA ASP A 91 23.72 -1.86 7.56
C ASP A 91 23.90 -0.76 8.63
N ILE A 92 22.86 0.04 8.89
CA ILE A 92 22.87 1.07 9.95
C ILE A 92 22.92 0.41 11.34
N MET A 93 22.18 -0.68 11.54
CA MET A 93 22.22 -1.48 12.77
C MET A 93 23.62 -2.01 13.06
N ARG A 94 24.36 -2.45 12.03
CA ARG A 94 25.77 -2.86 12.17
C ARG A 94 26.63 -1.69 12.64
N MET A 95 26.47 -0.52 12.04
CA MET A 95 27.21 0.70 12.42
C MET A 95 26.92 1.10 13.88
N VAL A 96 25.65 1.16 14.28
CA VAL A 96 25.25 1.50 15.66
C VAL A 96 25.92 0.57 16.68
N VAL A 97 25.95 -0.74 16.39
CA VAL A 97 26.55 -1.75 17.28
C VAL A 97 28.06 -1.56 17.38
N GLN A 98 28.73 -1.29 16.26
CA GLN A 98 30.18 -1.06 16.20
C GLN A 98 30.57 0.23 16.95
N GLU A 99 29.90 1.35 16.68
CA GLU A 99 30.24 2.65 17.29
C GLU A 99 29.99 2.68 18.79
N LYS A 100 28.88 2.08 19.25
CA LYS A 100 28.52 2.05 20.67
C LYS A 100 29.11 0.87 21.43
N GLN A 101 29.90 0.03 20.75
CA GLN A 101 30.52 -1.19 21.32
C GLN A 101 29.52 -2.08 22.06
N ILE A 102 28.31 -2.23 21.50
CA ILE A 102 27.24 -3.01 22.12
C ILE A 102 27.55 -4.50 21.89
N LYS A 103 27.45 -5.31 22.94
CA LYS A 103 27.51 -6.78 22.82
C LYS A 103 26.11 -7.35 22.87
N PHE A 104 25.69 -8.06 21.83
CA PHE A 104 24.48 -8.88 21.91
C PHE A 104 24.83 -10.31 22.33
N ASN A 105 23.82 -11.17 22.39
CA ASN A 105 24.06 -12.60 22.51
C ASN A 105 24.58 -13.15 21.16
N ASN A 106 25.35 -14.24 21.23
CA ASN A 106 26.00 -14.85 20.05
C ASN A 106 25.05 -15.04 18.86
N GLU A 107 23.77 -15.38 19.10
CA GLU A 107 22.77 -15.54 18.05
C GLU A 107 22.43 -14.22 17.31
N SER A 108 22.17 -13.13 18.04
CA SER A 108 21.79 -11.85 17.39
C SER A 108 22.98 -11.22 16.68
N ASP A 109 24.18 -11.34 17.25
CA ASP A 109 25.41 -10.87 16.60
C ASP A 109 25.72 -11.68 15.34
N ALA A 110 25.55 -13.01 15.39
CA ALA A 110 25.69 -13.86 14.21
C ALA A 110 24.69 -13.48 13.10
N LEU A 111 23.42 -13.23 13.45
CA LEU A 111 22.40 -12.79 12.48
C LEU A 111 22.74 -11.41 11.89
N LEU A 112 23.18 -10.47 12.72
CA LEU A 112 23.53 -9.12 12.29
C LEU A 112 24.70 -9.14 11.30
N GLN A 113 25.71 -9.98 11.54
CA GLN A 113 26.91 -10.06 10.68
C GLN A 113 26.76 -11.04 9.51
N SER A 114 25.75 -11.91 9.53
CA SER A 114 25.54 -12.92 8.49
C SER A 114 25.22 -12.28 7.13
N LEU A 115 26.05 -12.60 6.13
CA LEU A 115 25.77 -12.25 4.73
C LEU A 115 24.62 -13.11 4.19
N GLU A 116 24.59 -14.39 4.55
CA GLU A 116 23.53 -15.33 4.19
C GLU A 116 22.15 -14.81 4.63
N PHE A 117 22.05 -14.29 5.87
CA PHE A 117 20.81 -13.69 6.38
C PHE A 117 20.36 -12.50 5.51
N LYS A 118 21.29 -11.64 5.07
CA LYS A 118 20.99 -10.51 4.18
C LYS A 118 20.50 -11.00 2.82
N THR A 119 21.16 -12.01 2.24
CA THR A 119 20.78 -12.61 0.95
C THR A 119 19.38 -13.21 1.02
N ILE A 120 19.07 -13.99 2.07
CA ILE A 120 17.73 -14.59 2.24
C ILE A 120 16.64 -13.51 2.31
N ILE A 121 16.89 -12.39 3.00
CA ILE A 121 15.92 -11.27 3.03
C ILE A 121 15.71 -10.68 1.65
N GLN A 122 16.78 -10.50 0.87
CA GLN A 122 16.70 -10.01 -0.49
C GLN A 122 15.90 -10.95 -1.38
N ASP A 123 16.15 -12.27 -1.28
CA ASP A 123 15.40 -13.29 -2.01
C ASP A 123 13.91 -13.26 -1.67
N TYR A 124 13.57 -13.11 -0.39
CA TYR A 124 12.18 -12.96 0.03
C TYR A 124 11.53 -11.69 -0.49
N ILE A 125 12.26 -10.57 -0.54
CA ILE A 125 11.76 -9.33 -1.13
C ILE A 125 11.44 -9.53 -2.61
N LEU A 126 12.32 -10.21 -3.36
CA LEU A 126 12.05 -10.53 -4.76
C LEU A 126 10.78 -11.37 -4.91
N ILE A 127 10.60 -12.41 -4.09
CA ILE A 127 9.36 -13.21 -4.07
C ILE A 127 8.14 -12.32 -3.76
N PHE A 128 8.25 -11.38 -2.83
CA PHE A 128 7.15 -10.48 -2.46
C PHE A 128 6.77 -9.54 -3.61
N ASP A 129 7.74 -9.06 -4.39
CA ASP A 129 7.48 -8.24 -5.56
C ASP A 129 6.67 -9.03 -6.60
N LEU A 130 7.08 -10.27 -6.91
CA LEU A 130 6.31 -11.16 -7.80
C LEU A 130 4.89 -11.42 -7.28
N VAL A 131 4.73 -11.66 -5.98
CA VAL A 131 3.40 -11.84 -5.36
C VAL A 131 2.54 -10.59 -5.51
N CYS A 132 3.12 -9.40 -5.31
CA CYS A 132 2.39 -8.15 -5.47
C CYS A 132 1.93 -7.96 -6.92
N GLU A 133 2.79 -8.26 -7.90
CA GLU A 133 2.44 -8.21 -9.32
C GLU A 133 1.27 -9.15 -9.64
N LEU A 134 1.34 -10.41 -9.20
CA LEU A 134 0.27 -11.40 -9.39
C LEU A 134 -1.07 -10.93 -8.80
N LEU A 135 -1.06 -10.22 -7.68
CA LEU A 135 -2.29 -9.73 -7.04
C LEU A 135 -2.84 -8.46 -7.68
N THR A 136 -2.01 -7.70 -8.39
CA THR A 136 -2.44 -6.53 -9.16
C THR A 136 -3.12 -6.86 -10.49
N THR A 137 -3.34 -8.15 -10.78
CA THR A 137 -3.91 -8.68 -12.04
C THR A 137 -5.41 -8.46 -12.25
N LYS A 138 -5.98 -7.38 -11.70
CA LYS A 138 -7.41 -7.09 -11.84
C LYS A 138 -7.66 -6.01 -12.89
N PRO A 139 -8.68 -6.15 -13.76
CA PRO A 139 -9.01 -5.14 -14.76
C PRO A 139 -9.18 -3.72 -14.20
N ILE A 140 -9.73 -3.60 -12.98
CA ILE A 140 -9.87 -2.32 -12.28
C ILE A 140 -8.53 -1.64 -11.96
N CYS A 141 -7.51 -2.41 -11.58
CA CYS A 141 -6.16 -1.91 -11.30
C CYS A 141 -5.48 -1.46 -12.60
N PHE A 142 -5.65 -2.24 -13.67
CA PHE A 142 -5.13 -1.90 -14.98
C PHE A 142 -5.81 -0.65 -15.57
N ALA A 143 -7.12 -0.51 -15.39
CA ALA A 143 -7.86 0.68 -15.77
C ALA A 143 -7.39 1.94 -15.01
N ALA A 144 -7.13 1.82 -13.71
CA ALA A 144 -6.56 2.92 -12.91
C ALA A 144 -5.15 3.31 -13.40
N ASN A 145 -4.28 2.33 -13.68
CA ASN A 145 -2.95 2.59 -14.24
C ASN A 145 -3.03 3.26 -15.62
N PHE A 146 -3.90 2.74 -16.49
CA PHE A 146 -4.12 3.27 -17.84
C PHE A 146 -4.62 4.73 -17.83
N LEU A 147 -5.50 5.09 -16.90
CA LEU A 147 -6.02 6.44 -16.75
C LEU A 147 -5.11 7.37 -15.94
N HIS A 148 -3.98 6.88 -15.41
CA HIS A 148 -3.05 7.71 -14.64
C HIS A 148 -2.25 8.63 -15.57
N PRO A 149 -2.16 9.94 -15.29
CA PRO A 149 -1.51 10.90 -16.19
C PRO A 149 0.00 10.65 -16.33
N VAL A 150 0.63 9.95 -15.39
CA VAL A 150 2.06 9.58 -15.48
C VAL A 150 2.25 8.18 -16.05
N TYR A 151 1.44 7.20 -15.65
CA TYR A 151 1.72 5.79 -15.97
C TYR A 151 1.17 5.41 -17.33
N GLN A 152 -0.07 5.84 -17.64
CA GLN A 152 -0.68 5.70 -18.96
C GLN A 152 -0.62 4.27 -19.53
N GLY A 153 -0.59 3.25 -18.67
CA GLY A 153 -0.46 1.85 -19.08
C GLY A 153 0.94 1.42 -19.54
N GLN A 154 1.98 2.26 -19.45
CA GLN A 154 3.32 1.96 -20.02
C GLN A 154 3.97 0.66 -19.53
N ARG A 155 3.58 0.17 -18.34
CA ARG A 155 4.08 -1.09 -17.76
C ARG A 155 3.13 -2.27 -17.94
N LEU A 156 2.01 -2.08 -18.63
CA LEU A 156 1.02 -3.13 -18.84
C LEU A 156 1.37 -3.95 -20.08
N SER A 157 1.20 -5.26 -20.00
CA SER A 157 1.28 -6.14 -21.17
C SER A 157 0.14 -5.85 -22.16
N HIS A 158 0.17 -6.49 -23.33
CA HIS A 158 -0.88 -6.34 -24.33
C HIS A 158 -2.26 -6.77 -23.78
N ASP A 159 -2.33 -7.95 -23.17
CA ASP A 159 -3.57 -8.48 -22.60
C ASP A 159 -4.09 -7.59 -21.47
N GLN A 160 -3.19 -7.09 -20.61
CA GLN A 160 -3.55 -6.19 -19.52
C GLN A 160 -4.11 -4.86 -20.03
N HIS A 161 -3.55 -4.32 -21.13
CA HIS A 161 -4.13 -3.17 -21.81
C HIS A 161 -5.54 -3.46 -22.32
N GLU A 162 -5.74 -4.62 -22.95
CA GLU A 162 -7.04 -5.00 -23.48
C GLU A 162 -8.07 -5.13 -22.35
N TRP A 163 -7.70 -5.79 -21.25
CA TRP A 163 -8.56 -5.92 -20.06
C TRP A 163 -8.91 -4.57 -19.44
N ALA A 164 -7.93 -3.65 -19.34
CA ALA A 164 -8.17 -2.28 -18.87
C ALA A 164 -9.19 -1.56 -19.76
N ILE A 165 -9.00 -1.63 -21.08
CA ILE A 165 -9.87 -0.97 -22.05
C ILE A 165 -11.27 -1.57 -22.02
N ASN A 166 -11.40 -2.90 -21.96
CA ASN A 166 -12.69 -3.58 -21.92
C ASN A 166 -13.44 -3.24 -20.63
N PHE A 167 -12.76 -3.23 -19.49
CA PHE A 167 -13.33 -2.76 -18.23
C PHE A 167 -13.83 -1.31 -18.34
N ILE A 168 -13.03 -0.40 -18.91
CA ILE A 168 -13.44 0.99 -19.11
C ILE A 168 -14.66 1.07 -20.05
N LYS A 169 -14.70 0.27 -21.12
CA LYS A 169 -15.81 0.25 -22.07
C LYS A 169 -17.11 -0.20 -21.43
N GLU A 170 -17.08 -1.23 -20.61
CA GLU A 170 -18.25 -1.75 -19.88
C GLU A 170 -18.86 -0.70 -18.96
N HIS A 171 -18.03 0.18 -18.39
CA HIS A 171 -18.44 1.20 -17.44
C HIS A 171 -18.66 2.59 -18.07
N LEU A 172 -18.57 2.70 -19.40
CA LEU A 172 -18.78 3.94 -20.16
C LEU A 172 -19.91 3.78 -21.20
N ASN A 173 -20.68 4.85 -21.40
CA ASN A 173 -21.67 4.89 -22.50
C ASN A 173 -21.00 5.11 -23.87
N LYS A 174 -21.73 4.82 -24.97
CA LYS A 174 -21.22 4.94 -26.36
C LYS A 174 -20.60 6.31 -26.69
N ILE A 175 -21.13 7.40 -26.14
CA ILE A 175 -20.60 8.76 -26.33
C ILE A 175 -19.22 8.91 -25.66
N SER A 176 -19.06 8.30 -24.49
CA SER A 176 -17.83 8.35 -23.71
C SER A 176 -16.72 7.47 -24.30
N LEU A 177 -17.05 6.44 -25.08
CA LEU A 177 -16.07 5.66 -25.84
C LEU A 177 -15.33 6.49 -26.88
N LYS A 178 -16.02 7.41 -27.57
CA LYS A 178 -15.37 8.36 -28.49
C LYS A 178 -14.41 9.28 -27.73
N LYS A 179 -14.77 9.69 -26.51
CA LYS A 179 -13.93 10.52 -25.64
C LYS A 179 -12.72 9.75 -25.07
N LEU A 180 -12.85 8.45 -24.81
CA LEU A 180 -11.72 7.59 -24.45
C LEU A 180 -10.66 7.58 -25.56
N LYS A 181 -11.08 7.49 -26.84
CA LYS A 181 -10.14 7.61 -27.98
C LYS A 181 -9.42 8.96 -27.99
N THR A 182 -10.10 10.06 -27.65
CA THR A 182 -9.44 11.37 -27.58
C THR A 182 -8.39 11.47 -26.47
N PHE A 183 -8.61 10.77 -25.35
CA PHE A 183 -7.62 10.66 -24.27
C PHE A 183 -6.42 9.83 -24.71
N TRP A 184 -6.66 8.65 -25.28
CA TRP A 184 -5.61 7.74 -25.75
C TRP A 184 -4.73 8.38 -26.82
N VAL A 185 -5.33 8.96 -27.87
CA VAL A 185 -4.58 9.62 -28.95
C VAL A 185 -4.03 10.99 -28.51
N LYS A 186 -4.29 11.42 -27.27
CA LYS A 186 -3.86 12.71 -26.69
C LYS A 186 -4.18 13.88 -27.61
N THR A 187 -5.43 13.97 -28.04
CA THR A 187 -5.86 15.02 -28.99
C THR A 187 -6.53 16.19 -28.28
N ARG A 188 -6.55 17.35 -28.97
CA ARG A 188 -7.28 18.56 -28.55
C ARG A 188 -6.89 19.03 -27.13
N PHE A 189 -7.89 19.19 -26.25
CA PHE A 189 -7.72 19.66 -24.89
C PHE A 189 -6.81 18.77 -24.05
N ILE A 190 -6.86 17.45 -24.26
CA ILE A 190 -6.04 16.49 -23.50
C ILE A 190 -4.54 16.72 -23.78
N LYS A 191 -4.16 17.04 -25.02
CA LYS A 191 -2.78 17.39 -25.37
C LYS A 191 -2.26 18.56 -24.53
N LYS A 192 -3.07 19.63 -24.44
CA LYS A 192 -2.75 20.82 -23.64
C LYS A 192 -2.69 20.52 -22.14
N LEU A 193 -3.43 19.53 -21.68
CA LEU A 193 -3.41 19.12 -20.29
C LEU A 193 -2.13 18.36 -19.95
N PHE A 194 -1.72 17.43 -20.82
CA PHE A 194 -0.45 16.71 -20.66
C PHE A 194 0.76 17.65 -20.75
N SER A 195 0.71 18.71 -21.58
CA SER A 195 1.81 19.69 -21.65
C SER A 195 1.98 20.51 -20.37
N LYS A 196 0.98 20.53 -19.48
CA LYS A 196 1.10 21.16 -18.14
C LYS A 196 1.81 20.27 -17.10
N ASN A 197 2.20 19.05 -17.47
CA ASN A 197 2.94 18.11 -16.61
C ASN A 197 2.26 17.86 -15.24
N ILE A 198 0.93 17.78 -15.24
CA ILE A 198 0.15 17.51 -14.02
C ILE A 198 0.34 16.05 -13.63
N LYS A 199 1.03 15.81 -12.51
CA LYS A 199 1.32 14.46 -12.01
C LYS A 199 0.19 13.88 -11.17
N ASP A 200 -0.58 14.74 -10.49
CA ASP A 200 -1.67 14.31 -9.64
C ASP A 200 -2.92 13.92 -10.45
N PRO A 201 -3.41 12.68 -10.33
CA PRO A 201 -4.56 12.21 -11.10
C PRO A 201 -5.86 12.93 -10.72
N HIS A 202 -6.10 13.29 -9.46
CA HIS A 202 -7.32 13.97 -9.06
C HIS A 202 -7.40 15.37 -9.66
N VAL A 203 -6.29 16.11 -9.64
CA VAL A 203 -6.19 17.43 -10.27
C VAL A 203 -6.37 17.33 -11.78
N PHE A 204 -5.67 16.38 -12.42
CA PHE A 204 -5.78 16.14 -13.87
C PHE A 204 -7.22 15.86 -14.31
N TRP A 205 -7.89 14.94 -13.62
CA TRP A 205 -9.27 14.55 -13.95
C TRP A 205 -10.31 15.58 -13.51
N SER A 206 -10.03 16.39 -12.49
CA SER A 206 -10.91 17.51 -12.11
C SER A 206 -10.92 18.61 -13.16
N ILE A 207 -9.76 18.95 -13.74
CA ILE A 207 -9.66 19.98 -14.80
C ILE A 207 -10.30 19.48 -16.11
N SER A 208 -10.17 18.18 -16.42
CA SER A 208 -10.73 17.60 -17.65
C SER A 208 -12.23 17.28 -17.57
N LYS A 209 -12.85 17.41 -16.39
CA LYS A 209 -14.28 17.12 -16.14
C LYS A 209 -15.22 17.84 -17.11
N ASN A 210 -14.93 19.09 -17.48
CA ASN A 210 -15.78 19.87 -18.39
C ASN A 210 -15.74 19.33 -19.82
N HIS A 211 -14.64 18.69 -20.24
CA HIS A 211 -14.47 18.17 -21.60
C HIS A 211 -14.83 16.69 -21.70
N VAL A 212 -14.44 15.89 -20.71
CA VAL A 212 -14.63 14.43 -20.67
C VAL A 212 -15.29 14.00 -19.35
N PRO A 213 -16.54 14.42 -19.07
CA PRO A 213 -17.17 14.32 -17.75
C PRO A 213 -17.32 12.88 -17.25
N HIS A 214 -17.82 11.97 -18.09
CA HIS A 214 -18.01 10.57 -17.69
C HIS A 214 -16.69 9.84 -17.46
N LEU A 215 -15.70 10.06 -18.33
CA LEU A 215 -14.37 9.48 -18.18
C LEU A 215 -13.67 10.03 -16.92
N SER A 216 -13.78 11.33 -16.68
CA SER A 216 -13.24 11.98 -15.47
C SER A 216 -13.92 11.44 -14.22
N LYS A 217 -15.25 11.25 -14.25
CA LYS A 217 -16.00 10.68 -13.13
C LYS A 217 -15.55 9.23 -12.85
N LEU A 218 -15.35 8.42 -13.87
CA LEU A 218 -14.83 7.06 -13.72
C LEU A 218 -13.40 7.07 -13.17
N ALA A 219 -12.52 7.89 -13.73
CA ALA A 219 -11.13 8.00 -13.28
C ALA A 219 -11.03 8.43 -11.82
N ILE A 220 -11.74 9.49 -11.42
CA ILE A 220 -11.79 9.96 -10.03
C ILE A 220 -12.30 8.84 -9.11
N LYS A 221 -13.37 8.15 -9.50
CA LYS A 221 -13.86 6.99 -8.73
C LYS A 221 -12.79 5.91 -8.56
N LEU A 222 -12.02 5.60 -9.60
CA LEU A 222 -10.95 4.60 -9.54
C LEU A 222 -9.83 5.03 -8.60
N PHE A 223 -9.45 6.31 -8.60
CA PHE A 223 -8.39 6.83 -7.72
C PHE A 223 -8.85 7.05 -6.27
N ASP A 224 -10.15 7.18 -6.03
CA ASP A 224 -10.72 7.23 -4.67
C ASP A 224 -10.79 5.85 -3.99
N ILE A 225 -10.55 4.76 -4.73
CA ILE A 225 -10.53 3.41 -4.19
C ILE A 225 -9.16 3.13 -3.55
N LEU A 226 -9.17 2.81 -2.26
CA LEU A 226 -7.98 2.32 -1.58
C LEU A 226 -7.60 0.92 -2.08
N VAL A 227 -6.32 0.71 -2.40
CA VAL A 227 -5.82 -0.61 -2.84
C VAL A 227 -5.49 -1.51 -1.63
N SER A 228 -5.42 -0.92 -0.44
CA SER A 228 -5.03 -1.61 0.79
C SER A 228 -5.78 -1.07 2.01
N THR A 229 -6.13 -1.98 2.92
CA THR A 229 -6.63 -1.67 4.26
C THR A 229 -5.50 -1.53 5.28
N VAL A 230 -4.24 -1.80 4.92
CA VAL A 230 -3.12 -1.88 5.87
C VAL A 230 -2.80 -0.54 6.53
N GLU A 231 -3.01 0.59 5.84
CA GLU A 231 -2.87 1.92 6.47
C GLU A 231 -3.87 2.12 7.61
N LEU A 232 -5.10 1.62 7.46
CA LEU A 232 -6.08 1.58 8.54
C LEU A 232 -5.66 0.58 9.62
N GLU A 233 -5.09 -0.57 9.25
CA GLU A 233 -4.55 -1.53 10.23
C GLU A 233 -3.45 -0.93 11.11
N TYR A 234 -2.54 -0.12 10.57
CA TYR A 234 -1.54 0.61 11.36
C TYR A 234 -2.18 1.54 12.39
N LEU A 235 -3.22 2.29 11.99
CA LEU A 235 -3.98 3.14 12.89
C LEU A 235 -4.62 2.31 14.02
N PHE A 236 -5.28 1.21 13.66
CA PHE A 236 -5.94 0.32 14.63
C PHE A 236 -4.95 -0.40 15.55
N LEU A 237 -3.74 -0.75 15.08
CA LEU A 237 -2.67 -1.30 15.90
C LEU A 237 -2.16 -0.27 16.91
N TYR A 238 -1.97 0.98 16.48
CA TYR A 238 -1.56 2.08 17.37
C TYR A 238 -2.63 2.34 18.44
N TRP A 239 -3.90 2.25 18.07
CA TRP A 239 -5.05 2.41 18.96
C TRP A 239 -5.46 1.13 19.69
N GLY A 240 -4.66 0.06 19.62
CA GLY A 240 -4.99 -1.20 20.30
C GLY A 240 -5.37 -1.00 21.77
N TYR A 241 -4.69 -0.09 22.46
CA TYR A 241 -4.97 0.24 23.86
C TYR A 241 -6.37 0.83 24.11
N LEU A 242 -7.00 1.47 23.12
CA LEU A 242 -8.36 2.03 23.21
C LEU A 242 -9.45 0.96 23.04
N HIS A 243 -9.12 -0.25 22.59
CA HIS A 243 -10.08 -1.34 22.37
C HIS A 243 -9.81 -2.61 23.15
N SER A 244 -8.55 -2.86 23.56
CA SER A 244 -8.16 -4.09 24.24
C SER A 244 -7.91 -3.91 25.74
N VAL A 245 -7.51 -2.71 26.21
CA VAL A 245 -7.18 -2.49 27.62
C VAL A 245 -8.43 -2.03 28.37
N ILE A 246 -8.90 -2.83 29.34
CA ILE A 246 -10.15 -2.61 30.09
C ILE A 246 -10.27 -1.18 30.62
N ARG A 247 -9.20 -0.62 31.17
CA ARG A 247 -9.17 0.72 31.76
C ARG A 247 -9.38 1.86 30.75
N ASN A 248 -8.96 1.68 29.50
CA ASN A 248 -9.00 2.69 28.45
C ASN A 248 -9.99 2.33 27.32
N ARG A 249 -10.80 1.29 27.53
CA ARG A 249 -11.68 0.75 26.49
C ARG A 249 -12.81 1.73 26.20
N LEU A 250 -12.81 2.27 24.99
CA LEU A 250 -13.94 3.04 24.49
C LEU A 250 -15.10 2.11 24.14
N THR A 251 -16.33 2.59 24.35
CA THR A 251 -17.52 1.91 23.81
C THR A 251 -17.49 1.93 22.29
N ALA A 252 -18.12 0.94 21.64
CA ALA A 252 -18.14 0.85 20.17
C ALA A 252 -18.64 2.16 19.51
N LYS A 253 -19.64 2.82 20.10
CA LYS A 253 -20.17 4.11 19.63
C LYS A 253 -19.15 5.23 19.72
N ARG A 254 -18.47 5.38 20.86
CA ARG A 254 -17.43 6.42 21.05
C ARG A 254 -16.20 6.14 20.19
N PHE A 255 -15.85 4.88 20.03
CA PHE A 255 -14.77 4.50 19.15
C PHE A 255 -15.07 4.84 17.69
N LYS A 256 -16.25 4.47 17.20
CA LYS A 256 -16.69 4.82 15.84
C LYS A 256 -16.62 6.33 15.62
N ALA A 257 -17.14 7.12 16.55
CA ALA A 257 -17.06 8.59 16.46
C ALA A 257 -15.61 9.10 16.41
N LEU A 258 -14.70 8.51 17.20
CA LEU A 258 -13.28 8.88 17.20
C LEU A 258 -12.60 8.50 15.87
N VAL A 259 -12.89 7.32 15.33
CA VAL A 259 -12.43 6.89 14.00
C VAL A 259 -12.97 7.84 12.94
N ASP A 260 -14.25 8.20 12.99
CA ASP A 260 -14.87 9.11 12.02
C ASP A 260 -14.19 10.49 12.06
N ILE A 261 -13.96 11.06 13.26
CA ILE A 261 -13.25 12.35 13.44
C ILE A 261 -11.81 12.26 12.90
N TYR A 262 -11.08 11.21 13.26
CA TYR A 262 -9.69 11.06 12.87
C TYR A 262 -9.54 10.79 11.38
N CYS A 263 -10.38 9.93 10.80
CA CYS A 263 -10.45 9.72 9.37
C CYS A 263 -10.78 11.04 8.68
N CYS A 264 -11.80 11.79 9.10
CA CYS A 264 -12.08 13.11 8.52
C CYS A 264 -10.86 14.04 8.56
N ALA A 265 -10.12 14.12 9.67
CA ALA A 265 -8.91 14.92 9.78
C ALA A 265 -7.73 14.38 8.93
N PHE A 266 -7.56 13.06 8.88
CA PHE A 266 -6.51 12.37 8.13
C PHE A 266 -6.73 12.46 6.62
N TRP A 267 -7.97 12.30 6.16
CA TRP A 267 -8.39 12.48 4.76
C TRP A 267 -8.28 13.93 4.30
N LEU A 268 -8.47 14.90 5.21
CA LEU A 268 -8.21 16.32 4.93
C LEU A 268 -6.70 16.59 4.77
N ASN A 269 -5.85 15.97 5.61
CA ASN A 269 -4.39 16.17 5.57
C ASN A 269 -3.67 15.39 4.45
N LEU A 270 -4.20 14.25 3.98
CA LEU A 270 -3.67 13.54 2.81
C LEU A 270 -3.74 14.37 1.52
N ARG A 271 -4.70 15.30 1.43
CA ARG A 271 -4.82 16.24 0.29
C ARG A 271 -3.81 17.40 0.34
N SER A 272 -3.12 17.59 1.47
CA SER A 272 -2.22 18.72 1.70
C SER A 272 -0.80 18.33 2.08
N TRP A 273 -0.40 17.06 1.99
CA TRP A 273 0.97 16.68 2.31
C TRP A 273 1.91 16.94 1.11
N PRO A 274 2.84 17.91 1.20
CA PRO A 274 3.87 18.04 0.19
C PRO A 274 4.79 16.82 0.29
N LYS A 275 4.94 16.09 -0.83
CA LYS A 275 6.05 15.15 -0.99
C LYS A 275 7.35 15.94 -0.87
N LYS A 276 7.97 15.91 0.32
CA LYS A 276 9.35 16.36 0.46
C LYS A 276 10.26 15.37 -0.26
N HIS A 277 11.23 15.97 -0.94
CA HIS A 277 12.16 15.43 -1.94
C HIS A 277 12.86 14.13 -1.55
#